data_AF-A0A2V7JUY0-F1
#
_entry.id   AF-A0A2V7JUY0-F1
#
_cell.length_a   1.000
_cell.length_b   1.000
_cell.length_c   1.000
_cell.angle_alpha   90.00
_cell.angle_beta   90.00
_cell.angle_gamma   90.00
#
_symmetry.space_group_name_H-M   'P 1'
#
loop_
_entity.id
_entity.type
_entity.pdbx_description
1 polymer ?
#
loop_
_entity_poly.entity_id
_entity_poly.type
_entity_poly.pdbx_seq_one_letter_code
_entity_poly.pdbx_strand_id
1 'polypeptide(L)'
;MHVVVASHQQLPAKGYGGPQRVVVALVRGLAALGHRVTLLAPPGTRVPEARVVAVPPRKFGDAASLLPHIPSDGEILHAHFPLKRGPATIPFVQTVHRNLKPGTPLDPNAIFLSRDHARRHGSEVFVHNGLDPAEYFFRRFPKRHEQYDLFLGKLHSSKGYHWAVEAAKHTGHRLIVAGGWRPSFTGSIKYVGEVDGATKAALLARARCLWNPAEWDEPFGLVTVEAFLSGTPVLGTRRGALPELITAEAGALCDTMDEMIAAAETIHTRSPEACRAHAERHFTHRVMAEGYVRIYHRVLERGAV
;
A
#
# COMPACT_ATOMS: atom_id res chain seq x y z
N MET A 1 -13.53 21.45 0.18
CA MET A 1 -12.35 21.57 -0.70
C MET A 1 -12.57 20.86 -2.03
N HIS A 2 -12.05 21.43 -3.10
CA HIS A 2 -11.87 20.83 -4.41
C HIS A 2 -10.40 20.38 -4.55
N VAL A 3 -10.17 19.08 -4.41
CA VAL A 3 -8.83 18.47 -4.48
C VAL A 3 -8.58 17.95 -5.89
N VAL A 4 -7.46 18.34 -6.48
CA VAL A 4 -7.01 17.86 -7.79
C VAL A 4 -5.97 16.79 -7.56
N VAL A 5 -6.32 15.51 -7.77
CA VAL A 5 -5.39 14.39 -7.64
C VAL A 5 -4.80 14.09 -9.02
N ALA A 6 -3.48 13.91 -9.11
CA ALA A 6 -2.80 13.59 -10.36
C ALA A 6 -2.03 12.26 -10.25
N SER A 7 -2.30 11.35 -11.19
CA SER A 7 -1.61 10.06 -11.33
C SER A 7 -1.11 9.89 -12.76
N HIS A 8 0.17 9.56 -12.91
CA HIS A 8 0.77 9.24 -14.22
C HIS A 8 0.43 7.82 -14.70
N GLN A 9 -0.24 7.02 -13.87
CA GLN A 9 -0.65 5.65 -14.17
C GLN A 9 -2.16 5.60 -14.43
N GLN A 10 -2.58 4.79 -15.39
CA GLN A 10 -4.01 4.54 -15.66
C GLN A 10 -4.66 3.85 -14.44
N LEU A 11 -5.87 4.25 -14.05
CA LEU A 11 -6.57 3.72 -12.86
C LEU A 11 -7.94 3.12 -13.19
N PRO A 12 -8.41 2.07 -12.51
CA PRO A 12 -7.70 1.28 -11.50
C PRO A 12 -6.56 0.45 -12.11
N ALA A 13 -5.75 -0.18 -11.26
CA ALA A 13 -4.72 -1.10 -11.72
C ALA A 13 -5.32 -2.28 -12.50
N LYS A 14 -4.59 -2.73 -13.54
CA LYS A 14 -4.79 -4.05 -14.15
C LYS A 14 -3.71 -4.97 -13.58
N GLY A 15 -4.07 -6.05 -12.90
CA GLY A 15 -3.09 -6.92 -12.22
C GLY A 15 -2.44 -6.26 -11.00
N TYR A 16 -1.12 -6.41 -10.87
CA TYR A 16 -0.36 -5.88 -9.72
C TYR A 16 -0.12 -4.37 -9.82
N GLY A 17 -0.75 -3.58 -8.94
CA GLY A 17 -0.49 -2.14 -8.83
C GLY A 17 -0.56 -1.64 -7.39
N GLY A 18 0.58 -1.29 -6.79
CA GLY A 18 0.63 -0.72 -5.44
C GLY A 18 0.11 0.73 -5.42
N PRO A 19 0.86 1.69 -5.99
CA PRO A 19 0.49 3.11 -5.98
C PRO A 19 -0.88 3.38 -6.61
N GLN A 20 -1.22 2.72 -7.73
CA GLN A 20 -2.52 2.86 -8.38
C GLN A 20 -3.69 2.63 -7.42
N ARG A 21 -3.61 1.58 -6.60
CA ARG A 21 -4.68 1.23 -5.65
C ARG A 21 -4.77 2.23 -4.50
N VAL A 22 -3.63 2.75 -4.05
CA VAL A 22 -3.59 3.84 -3.07
C VAL A 22 -4.23 5.10 -3.62
N VAL A 23 -3.98 5.46 -4.88
CA VAL A 23 -4.61 6.65 -5.50
C VAL A 23 -6.13 6.48 -5.56
N VAL A 24 -6.61 5.31 -6.01
CA VAL A 24 -8.05 5.02 -6.06
C VAL A 24 -8.66 5.08 -4.65
N ALA A 25 -8.01 4.45 -3.67
CA ALA A 25 -8.46 4.51 -2.28
C ALA A 25 -8.50 5.95 -1.75
N LEU A 26 -7.49 6.76 -2.04
CA LEU A 26 -7.45 8.16 -1.62
C LEU A 26 -8.58 8.97 -2.24
N VAL A 27 -8.81 8.83 -3.54
CA VAL A 27 -9.93 9.50 -4.24
C VAL A 27 -11.26 9.14 -3.59
N ARG A 28 -11.49 7.85 -3.32
CA ARG A 28 -12.69 7.39 -2.60
C ARG A 28 -12.78 7.97 -1.20
N GLY A 29 -11.69 7.98 -0.45
CA GLY A 29 -11.64 8.51 0.91
C GLY A 29 -11.97 10.00 0.95
N LEU A 30 -11.39 10.79 0.04
CA LEU A 30 -11.67 12.21 -0.10
C LEU A 30 -13.14 12.47 -0.45
N ALA A 31 -13.69 11.73 -1.43
CA ALA A 31 -15.09 11.83 -1.79
C ALA A 31 -16.02 11.46 -0.63
N ALA A 32 -15.68 10.40 0.12
CA ALA A 32 -16.45 9.93 1.27
C ALA A 32 -16.37 10.86 2.51
N LEU A 33 -15.42 11.81 2.51
CA LEU A 33 -15.33 12.93 3.45
C LEU A 33 -16.04 14.20 2.94
N GLY A 34 -16.69 14.14 1.77
CA GLY A 34 -17.44 15.26 1.19
C GLY A 34 -16.59 16.23 0.36
N HIS A 35 -15.35 15.90 0.04
CA HIS A 35 -14.53 16.71 -0.85
C HIS A 35 -14.87 16.44 -2.32
N ARG A 36 -14.87 17.50 -3.15
CA ARG A 36 -14.96 17.34 -4.60
C ARG A 36 -13.59 16.95 -5.13
N VAL A 37 -13.52 15.91 -5.95
CA VAL A 37 -12.25 15.40 -6.49
C VAL A 37 -12.23 15.49 -8.01
N THR A 38 -11.21 16.15 -8.55
CA THR A 38 -10.84 16.04 -9.97
C THR A 38 -9.61 15.16 -10.09
N LEU A 39 -9.66 14.11 -10.91
CA LEU A 39 -8.57 13.17 -11.12
C LEU A 39 -7.94 13.37 -12.49
N LEU A 40 -6.71 13.89 -12.53
CA LEU A 40 -5.89 13.96 -13.74
C LEU A 40 -5.17 12.62 -13.93
N ALA A 41 -5.52 11.88 -14.98
CA ALA A 41 -4.97 10.55 -15.23
C ALA A 41 -4.93 10.18 -16.72
N PRO A 42 -4.13 9.17 -17.12
CA PRO A 42 -4.12 8.68 -18.50
C PRO A 42 -5.52 8.29 -19.02
N PRO A 43 -5.76 8.43 -20.34
CA PRO A 43 -6.99 7.97 -20.99
C PRO A 43 -7.34 6.52 -20.62
N GLY A 44 -8.63 6.23 -20.52
CA GLY A 44 -9.13 4.92 -20.08
C GLY A 44 -9.15 4.73 -18.56
N THR A 45 -8.82 5.76 -17.78
CA THR A 45 -9.01 5.77 -16.33
C THR A 45 -10.49 5.84 -15.96
N ARG A 46 -10.93 5.03 -14.99
CA ARG A 46 -12.31 4.98 -14.50
C ARG A 46 -12.35 4.93 -12.97
N VAL A 47 -12.71 6.05 -12.34
CA VAL A 47 -12.90 6.16 -10.89
C VAL A 47 -14.19 6.95 -10.65
N PRO A 48 -15.33 6.30 -10.36
CA PRO A 48 -16.64 6.95 -10.29
C PRO A 48 -16.75 8.10 -9.29
N GLU A 49 -15.95 8.06 -8.23
CA GLU A 49 -15.97 9.01 -7.13
C GLU A 49 -15.27 10.34 -7.45
N ALA A 50 -14.71 10.49 -8.66
CA ALA A 50 -14.06 11.71 -9.12
C ALA A 50 -14.47 12.10 -10.54
N ARG A 51 -14.37 13.40 -10.83
CA ARG A 51 -14.36 13.90 -12.21
C ARG A 51 -13.01 13.55 -12.85
N VAL A 52 -12.98 12.59 -13.76
CA VAL A 52 -11.75 12.20 -14.45
C VAL A 52 -11.49 13.15 -15.63
N VAL A 53 -10.29 13.75 -15.66
CA VAL A 53 -9.76 14.53 -16.79
C VAL A 53 -8.62 13.74 -17.42
N ALA A 54 -8.80 13.35 -18.68
CA ALA A 54 -7.81 12.58 -19.41
C ALA A 54 -6.59 13.45 -19.77
N VAL A 55 -5.39 13.01 -19.35
CA VAL A 55 -4.12 13.69 -19.61
C VAL A 55 -3.16 12.71 -20.31
N PRO A 56 -2.58 13.06 -21.48
CA PRO A 56 -1.62 12.18 -22.16
C PRO A 56 -0.41 11.85 -21.25
N PRO A 57 0.06 10.59 -21.18
CA PRO A 57 1.14 10.18 -20.29
C PRO A 57 2.41 11.06 -20.37
N ARG A 58 2.76 11.53 -21.56
CA ARG A 58 3.92 12.41 -21.81
C ARG A 58 3.86 13.78 -21.11
N LYS A 59 2.69 14.19 -20.62
CA LYS A 59 2.52 15.47 -19.92
C LYS A 59 2.78 15.38 -18.42
N PHE A 60 2.89 14.19 -17.84
CA PHE A 60 3.23 14.06 -16.42
C PHE A 60 4.73 14.29 -16.19
N GLY A 61 5.07 14.88 -15.05
CA GLY A 61 6.47 15.18 -14.65
C GLY A 61 6.88 16.65 -14.82
N ASP A 62 6.05 17.46 -15.48
CA ASP A 62 6.16 18.91 -15.52
C ASP A 62 4.85 19.52 -14.99
N ALA A 63 4.95 20.55 -14.16
CA ALA A 63 3.76 21.21 -13.64
C ALA A 63 3.12 22.12 -14.68
N ALA A 64 3.91 22.75 -15.56
CA ALA A 64 3.40 23.66 -16.59
C ALA A 64 2.52 22.94 -17.61
N SER A 65 2.86 21.69 -17.97
CA SER A 65 2.05 20.84 -18.84
C SER A 65 0.73 20.38 -18.21
N LEU A 66 0.63 20.35 -16.88
CA LEU A 66 -0.58 19.97 -16.15
C LEU A 66 -1.54 21.13 -15.96
N LEU A 67 -1.04 22.37 -15.85
CA LEU A 67 -1.84 23.58 -15.62
C LEU A 67 -3.11 23.68 -16.49
N PRO A 68 -3.08 23.44 -17.81
CA PRO A 68 -4.28 23.53 -18.65
C PRO A 68 -5.37 22.49 -18.34
N HIS A 69 -5.03 21.44 -17.58
CA HIS A 69 -5.95 20.38 -17.19
C HIS A 69 -6.50 20.58 -15.77
N ILE A 70 -5.93 21.50 -14.99
CA ILE A 70 -6.36 21.82 -13.63
C ILE A 70 -7.59 22.75 -13.73
N PRO A 71 -8.71 22.43 -13.07
CA PRO A 71 -9.88 23.30 -13.06
C PRO A 71 -9.58 24.61 -12.30
N SER A 72 -10.17 25.72 -12.74
CA SER A 72 -9.92 27.06 -12.16
C SER A 72 -10.34 27.19 -10.70
N ASP A 73 -11.26 26.35 -10.25
CA ASP A 73 -11.74 26.26 -8.87
C ASP A 73 -11.08 25.12 -8.08
N GLY A 74 -9.96 24.57 -8.57
CA GLY A 74 -9.14 23.61 -7.83
C GLY A 74 -8.32 24.32 -6.75
N GLU A 75 -8.38 23.83 -5.52
CA GLU A 75 -7.73 24.48 -4.37
C GLU A 75 -6.32 23.94 -4.10
N ILE A 76 -6.08 22.65 -4.35
CA ILE A 76 -4.77 22.02 -4.17
C ILE A 76 -4.52 20.90 -5.17
N LEU A 77 -3.30 20.80 -5.67
CA LEU A 77 -2.82 19.69 -6.50
C LEU A 77 -2.09 18.65 -5.63
N HIS A 78 -2.53 17.39 -5.68
CA HIS A 78 -1.84 16.27 -5.06
C HIS A 78 -1.29 15.31 -6.14
N ALA A 79 0.03 15.34 -6.33
CA ALA A 79 0.71 14.52 -7.32
C ALA A 79 1.22 13.18 -6.74
N HIS A 80 0.96 12.08 -7.43
CA HIS A 80 1.51 10.75 -7.10
C HIS A 80 2.70 10.39 -8.01
N PHE A 81 3.54 11.39 -8.29
CA PHE A 81 4.79 11.30 -9.04
C PHE A 81 5.65 12.53 -8.72
N PRO A 82 6.98 12.44 -8.89
CA PRO A 82 7.84 13.59 -8.63
C PRO A 82 7.60 14.71 -9.65
N LEU A 83 7.35 15.91 -9.13
CA LEU A 83 7.42 17.19 -9.82
C LEU A 83 8.69 17.91 -9.38
N LYS A 84 9.45 18.45 -10.35
CA LYS A 84 10.66 19.24 -10.04
C LYS A 84 10.34 20.63 -9.48
N ARG A 85 9.19 21.18 -9.87
CA ARG A 85 8.63 22.46 -9.42
C ARG A 85 7.12 22.32 -9.40
N GLY A 86 6.48 22.96 -8.44
CA GLY A 86 5.02 23.07 -8.38
C GLY A 86 4.44 23.95 -9.48
N PRO A 87 3.12 23.87 -9.72
CA PRO A 87 2.44 24.82 -10.58
C PRO A 87 2.40 26.20 -9.91
N ALA A 88 2.60 27.27 -10.66
CA ALA A 88 2.72 28.62 -10.11
C ALA A 88 1.42 29.17 -9.47
N THR A 89 0.27 28.61 -9.85
CA THR A 89 -1.05 29.18 -9.56
C THR A 89 -1.89 28.36 -8.58
N ILE A 90 -1.41 27.21 -8.14
CA ILE A 90 -2.12 26.34 -7.20
C ILE A 90 -1.12 25.67 -6.25
N PRO A 91 -1.36 25.70 -4.92
CA PRO A 91 -0.56 24.95 -3.96
C PRO A 91 -0.53 23.46 -4.32
N PHE A 92 0.58 22.80 -4.01
CA PHE A 92 0.72 21.39 -4.34
C PHE A 92 1.43 20.60 -3.26
N VAL A 93 1.13 19.30 -3.23
CA VAL A 93 1.88 18.30 -2.48
C VAL A 93 2.16 17.10 -3.38
N GLN A 94 3.14 16.29 -3.02
CA GLN A 94 3.43 15.07 -3.73
C GLN A 94 3.75 13.90 -2.81
N THR A 95 3.18 12.73 -3.09
CA THR A 95 3.48 11.52 -2.33
C THR A 95 4.63 10.75 -2.96
N VAL A 96 5.62 10.43 -2.14
CA VAL A 96 6.77 9.61 -2.49
C VAL A 96 6.44 8.14 -2.22
N HIS A 97 6.21 7.35 -3.27
CA HIS A 97 5.77 5.94 -3.14
C HIS A 97 6.91 4.92 -3.01
N ARG A 98 8.17 5.35 -3.12
CA ARG A 98 9.36 4.49 -3.17
C ARG A 98 10.52 5.14 -2.45
N ASN A 99 11.45 4.33 -1.97
CA ASN A 99 12.73 4.84 -1.47
C ASN A 99 13.44 5.62 -2.59
N LEU A 100 13.84 6.85 -2.26
CA LEU A 100 14.62 7.69 -3.15
C LEU A 100 16.09 7.26 -3.15
N LYS A 101 16.81 7.56 -4.23
CA LYS A 101 18.27 7.37 -4.26
C LYS A 101 18.93 8.32 -3.24
N PRO A 102 20.01 7.90 -2.56
CA PRO A 102 20.78 8.78 -1.71
C PRO A 102 21.16 10.09 -2.43
N GLY A 103 21.03 11.23 -1.75
CA GLY A 103 21.32 12.56 -2.30
C GLY A 103 20.27 13.13 -3.25
N THR A 104 19.12 12.47 -3.47
CA THR A 104 18.01 13.04 -4.23
C THR A 104 17.47 14.27 -3.48
N PRO A 105 17.46 15.48 -4.09
CA PRO A 105 16.86 16.65 -3.46
C PRO A 105 15.38 16.43 -3.19
N LEU A 106 14.93 16.86 -2.01
CA LEU A 106 13.54 16.75 -1.59
C LEU A 106 12.81 18.03 -1.88
N ASP A 107 11.61 17.88 -2.43
CA ASP A 107 10.67 18.98 -2.46
C ASP A 107 10.13 19.20 -1.05
N PRO A 108 10.04 20.45 -0.57
CA PRO A 108 9.43 20.75 0.72
C PRO A 108 8.06 20.10 0.89
N ASN A 109 7.27 19.99 -0.18
CA ASN A 109 5.91 19.43 -0.15
C ASN A 109 5.84 17.91 -0.39
N ALA A 110 6.94 17.20 -0.15
CA ALA A 110 7.00 15.74 -0.24
C ALA A 110 6.40 15.07 1.01
N ILE A 111 5.48 14.13 0.78
CA ILE A 111 4.82 13.33 1.80
C ILE A 111 5.28 11.87 1.66
N PHE A 112 5.74 11.29 2.75
CA PHE A 112 6.19 9.90 2.79
C PHE A 112 5.09 8.96 3.30
N LEU A 113 5.31 7.66 3.15
CA LEU A 113 4.27 6.66 3.42
C LEU A 113 4.23 6.14 4.86
N SER A 114 5.25 6.46 5.66
CA SER A 114 5.42 6.01 7.04
C SER A 114 6.45 6.88 7.75
N ARG A 115 6.53 6.78 9.07
CA ARG A 115 7.48 7.56 9.88
C ARG A 115 8.92 7.16 9.53
N ASP A 116 9.21 5.87 9.43
CA ASP A 116 10.52 5.38 9.06
C ASP A 116 10.91 5.81 7.64
N HIS A 117 9.96 5.73 6.68
CA HIS A 117 10.20 6.19 5.32
C HIS A 117 10.52 7.68 5.26
N ALA A 118 9.80 8.52 6.02
CA ALA A 118 10.12 9.95 6.12
C ALA A 118 11.51 10.17 6.72
N ARG A 119 11.80 9.53 7.86
CA ARG A 119 13.04 9.70 8.62
C ARG A 119 14.28 9.31 7.80
N ARG A 120 14.24 8.20 7.08
CA ARG A 120 15.34 7.77 6.18
C ARG A 120 15.60 8.75 5.05
N HIS A 121 14.63 9.61 4.75
CA HIS A 121 14.74 10.69 3.79
C HIS A 121 14.79 12.07 4.48
N GLY A 122 15.13 12.18 5.77
CA GLY A 122 15.32 13.48 6.42
C GLY A 122 14.06 14.34 6.50
N SER A 123 12.87 13.72 6.50
CA SER A 123 11.57 14.39 6.67
C SER A 123 10.84 13.80 7.89
N GLU A 124 9.86 14.55 8.39
CA GLU A 124 8.92 14.11 9.43
C GLU A 124 7.48 14.01 8.89
N VAL A 125 7.27 14.38 7.62
CA VAL A 125 5.95 14.47 7.00
C VAL A 125 5.58 13.16 6.35
N PHE A 126 4.56 12.48 6.89
CA PHE A 126 4.06 11.23 6.34
C PHE A 126 2.55 11.10 6.48
N VAL A 127 1.97 10.27 5.62
CA VAL A 127 0.62 9.74 5.74
C VAL A 127 0.67 8.24 5.45
N HIS A 128 0.24 7.42 6.42
CA HIS A 128 0.09 5.99 6.20
C HIS A 128 -0.91 5.73 5.07
N ASN A 129 -0.57 4.80 4.17
CA ASN A 129 -1.53 4.44 3.13
C ASN A 129 -2.75 3.76 3.74
N GLY A 130 -3.88 3.94 3.06
CA GLY A 130 -5.15 3.34 3.41
C GLY A 130 -5.75 2.57 2.25
N LEU A 131 -6.55 1.56 2.59
CA LEU A 131 -7.29 0.73 1.65
C LEU A 131 -8.77 0.70 2.01
N ASP A 132 -9.62 0.33 1.06
CA ASP A 132 -11.06 0.21 1.30
C ASP A 132 -11.40 -1.15 1.91
N PRO A 133 -11.87 -1.24 3.17
CA PRO A 133 -12.25 -2.51 3.79
C PRO A 133 -13.32 -3.28 3.01
N ALA A 134 -14.15 -2.58 2.21
CA ALA A 134 -15.17 -3.21 1.39
C ALA A 134 -14.60 -4.06 0.24
N GLU A 135 -13.34 -3.86 -0.15
CA GLU A 135 -12.67 -4.68 -1.17
C GLU A 135 -12.15 -6.03 -0.64
N TYR A 136 -12.23 -6.27 0.68
CA TYR A 136 -11.63 -7.44 1.33
C TYR A 136 -12.65 -8.28 2.07
N PHE A 137 -12.56 -9.59 1.84
CA PHE A 137 -13.37 -10.57 2.54
C PHE A 137 -12.79 -10.81 3.93
N PHE A 138 -13.60 -10.60 4.97
CA PHE A 138 -13.29 -11.11 6.29
C PHE A 138 -13.73 -12.56 6.39
N ARG A 139 -12.85 -13.44 6.84
CA ARG A 139 -13.24 -14.81 7.20
C ARG A 139 -12.57 -15.20 8.51
N ARG A 140 -13.35 -15.79 9.42
CA ARG A 140 -12.79 -16.53 10.56
C ARG A 140 -11.99 -17.74 10.04
N PHE A 141 -10.94 -18.11 10.76
CA PHE A 141 -9.99 -19.16 10.36
C PHE A 141 -10.68 -20.36 9.68
N PRO A 142 -10.23 -20.78 8.47
CA PRO A 142 -10.73 -22.00 7.86
C PRO A 142 -10.43 -23.21 8.75
N LYS A 143 -11.13 -24.33 8.50
CA LYS A 143 -10.81 -25.61 9.15
C LYS A 143 -9.33 -25.94 8.95
N ARG A 144 -8.66 -26.46 9.98
CA ARG A 144 -7.19 -26.63 10.04
C ARG A 144 -6.59 -27.36 8.82
N HIS A 145 -7.32 -28.30 8.20
CA HIS A 145 -6.85 -29.03 7.01
C HIS A 145 -6.92 -28.25 5.68
N GLU A 146 -7.66 -27.14 5.64
CA GLU A 146 -7.74 -26.25 4.46
C GLU A 146 -6.75 -25.08 4.54
N GLN A 147 -6.10 -24.90 5.69
CA GLN A 147 -5.20 -23.80 5.95
C GLN A 147 -3.90 -23.92 5.15
N TYR A 148 -3.40 -22.78 4.71
CA TYR A 148 -2.09 -22.63 4.10
C TYR A 148 -1.46 -21.32 4.56
N ASP A 149 -0.15 -21.26 4.54
CA ASP A 149 0.59 -20.02 4.64
C ASP A 149 0.64 -19.35 3.27
N LEU A 150 0.65 -18.03 3.25
CA LEU A 150 0.68 -17.26 2.01
C LEU A 150 1.95 -16.43 1.92
N PHE A 151 2.63 -16.50 0.79
CA PHE A 151 3.54 -15.43 0.35
C PHE A 151 2.88 -14.69 -0.82
N LEU A 152 2.83 -13.36 -0.74
CA LEU A 152 2.20 -12.51 -1.75
C LEU A 152 3.13 -11.36 -2.12
N GLY A 153 3.64 -11.35 -3.34
CA GLY A 153 4.49 -10.28 -3.82
C GLY A 153 5.36 -10.67 -5.01
N LYS A 154 6.23 -9.75 -5.43
CA LYS A 154 7.25 -10.08 -6.44
C LYS A 154 8.22 -11.12 -5.85
N LEU A 155 8.54 -12.14 -6.62
CA LEU A 155 9.58 -13.13 -6.29
C LEU A 155 10.97 -12.53 -6.51
N HIS A 156 11.34 -11.58 -5.67
CA HIS A 156 12.66 -10.97 -5.66
C HIS A 156 13.33 -11.26 -4.33
N SER A 157 14.66 -11.42 -4.30
CA SER A 157 15.40 -11.71 -3.07
C SER A 157 15.09 -10.71 -1.97
N SER A 158 15.02 -9.41 -2.30
CA SER A 158 14.67 -8.36 -1.34
C SER A 158 13.27 -8.46 -0.72
N LYS A 159 12.39 -9.31 -1.25
CA LYS A 159 11.07 -9.61 -0.68
C LYS A 159 11.08 -10.86 0.23
N GLY A 160 12.22 -11.54 0.33
CA GLY A 160 12.43 -12.68 1.24
C GLY A 160 11.58 -13.90 0.98
N TYR A 161 11.06 -14.10 -0.25
CA TYR A 161 10.18 -15.25 -0.56
C TYR A 161 10.81 -16.61 -0.19
N HIS A 162 12.14 -16.69 -0.18
CA HIS A 162 12.88 -17.89 0.20
C HIS A 162 12.71 -18.25 1.68
N TRP A 163 12.44 -17.28 2.57
CA TRP A 163 12.15 -17.55 3.99
C TRP A 163 10.86 -18.35 4.12
N ALA A 164 9.80 -17.94 3.41
CA ALA A 164 8.53 -18.65 3.40
C ALA A 164 8.68 -20.07 2.81
N VAL A 165 9.44 -20.20 1.72
CA VAL A 165 9.75 -21.49 1.08
C VAL A 165 10.49 -22.42 2.04
N GLU A 166 11.51 -21.92 2.74
CA GLU A 166 12.30 -22.73 3.66
C GLU A 166 11.48 -23.12 4.90
N ALA A 167 10.68 -22.21 5.43
CA ALA A 167 9.73 -22.50 6.49
C ALA A 167 8.73 -23.61 6.10
N ALA A 168 8.22 -23.59 4.87
CA ALA A 168 7.30 -24.61 4.37
C ALA A 168 7.95 -25.99 4.24
N LYS A 169 9.23 -26.05 3.87
CA LYS A 169 9.99 -27.31 3.85
C LYS A 169 10.26 -27.83 5.26
N HIS A 170 10.62 -26.93 6.19
CA HIS A 170 10.99 -27.29 7.55
C HIS A 170 9.79 -27.77 8.37
N THR A 171 8.65 -27.05 8.28
CA THR A 171 7.45 -27.32 9.08
C THR A 171 6.48 -28.30 8.41
N GLY A 172 6.63 -28.54 7.10
CA GLY A 172 5.67 -29.32 6.31
C GLY A 172 4.33 -28.60 6.07
N HIS A 173 4.16 -27.37 6.55
CA HIS A 173 2.97 -26.58 6.29
C HIS A 173 2.81 -26.26 4.80
N ARG A 174 1.56 -26.27 4.33
CA ARG A 174 1.25 -25.92 2.95
C ARG A 174 1.48 -24.43 2.73
N LEU A 175 2.24 -24.08 1.70
CA LEU A 175 2.52 -22.70 1.28
C LEU A 175 1.89 -22.43 -0.08
N ILE A 176 1.18 -21.32 -0.21
CA ILE A 176 0.80 -20.73 -1.49
C ILE A 176 1.70 -19.54 -1.77
N VAL A 177 2.28 -19.51 -2.97
CA VAL A 177 3.12 -18.41 -3.46
C VAL A 177 2.40 -17.72 -4.61
N ALA A 178 2.08 -16.44 -4.43
CA ALA A 178 1.36 -15.63 -5.40
C ALA A 178 2.16 -14.38 -5.82
N GLY A 179 2.25 -14.15 -7.13
CA GLY A 179 2.98 -13.05 -7.76
C GLY A 179 4.33 -13.48 -8.37
N GLY A 180 4.84 -12.66 -9.31
CA GLY A 180 6.15 -12.86 -9.93
C GLY A 180 6.16 -13.79 -11.14
N TRP A 181 7.34 -14.36 -11.43
CA TRP A 181 7.52 -15.36 -12.48
C TRP A 181 7.19 -16.76 -11.97
N ARG A 182 7.14 -17.77 -12.84
CA ARG A 182 6.79 -19.16 -12.50
C ARG A 182 8.01 -19.97 -12.02
N PRO A 183 8.27 -20.11 -10.71
CA PRO A 183 9.15 -21.15 -10.21
C PRO A 183 8.47 -22.51 -10.33
N SER A 184 9.25 -23.57 -10.55
CA SER A 184 8.77 -24.94 -10.38
C SER A 184 8.92 -25.31 -8.91
N PHE A 185 7.80 -25.37 -8.18
CA PHE A 185 7.75 -25.86 -6.81
C PHE A 185 6.98 -27.20 -6.77
N THR A 186 7.38 -28.09 -5.87
CA THR A 186 6.75 -29.40 -5.67
C THR A 186 6.37 -29.59 -4.20
N GLY A 187 5.57 -30.61 -3.90
CA GLY A 187 5.19 -30.95 -2.52
C GLY A 187 4.21 -29.96 -1.88
N SER A 188 4.55 -29.46 -0.68
CA SER A 188 3.71 -28.56 0.12
C SER A 188 3.62 -27.13 -0.44
N ILE A 189 4.43 -26.78 -1.45
CA ILE A 189 4.53 -25.43 -2.00
C ILE A 189 3.81 -25.35 -3.34
N LYS A 190 2.79 -24.48 -3.43
CA LYS A 190 2.00 -24.24 -4.64
C LYS A 190 2.19 -22.81 -5.15
N TYR A 191 2.67 -22.67 -6.37
CA TYR A 191 2.67 -21.40 -7.10
C TYR A 191 1.35 -21.16 -7.82
N VAL A 192 0.78 -19.96 -7.73
CA VAL A 192 -0.53 -19.63 -8.34
C VAL A 192 -0.50 -18.49 -9.35
N GLY A 193 0.67 -17.94 -9.70
CA GLY A 193 0.75 -16.83 -10.64
C GLY A 193 0.47 -15.47 -10.01
N GLU A 194 0.37 -14.44 -10.85
CA GLU A 194 -0.13 -13.13 -10.44
C GLU A 194 -1.63 -13.19 -10.10
N VAL A 195 -2.01 -12.53 -9.02
CA VAL A 195 -3.40 -12.50 -8.53
C VAL A 195 -3.82 -11.07 -8.23
N ASP A 196 -5.07 -10.75 -8.52
CA ASP A 196 -5.68 -9.45 -8.25
C ASP A 196 -7.13 -9.62 -7.75
N GLY A 197 -7.76 -8.47 -7.46
CA GLY A 197 -9.17 -8.37 -7.10
C GLY A 197 -9.67 -9.42 -6.10
N ALA A 198 -10.82 -10.02 -6.43
CA ALA A 198 -11.49 -11.01 -5.59
C ALA A 198 -10.66 -12.28 -5.35
N THR A 199 -9.85 -12.71 -6.33
CA THR A 199 -8.97 -13.89 -6.18
C THR A 199 -7.93 -13.65 -5.10
N LYS A 200 -7.29 -12.47 -5.12
CA LYS A 200 -6.31 -12.09 -4.10
C LYS A 200 -6.96 -11.93 -2.72
N ALA A 201 -8.10 -11.26 -2.63
CA ALA A 201 -8.85 -11.11 -1.38
C ALA A 201 -9.23 -12.47 -0.79
N ALA A 202 -9.68 -13.41 -1.63
CA ALA A 202 -10.03 -14.76 -1.21
C ALA A 202 -8.81 -15.59 -0.78
N LEU A 203 -7.63 -15.36 -1.38
CA LEU A 203 -6.39 -16.00 -0.96
C LEU A 203 -5.94 -15.51 0.42
N LEU A 204 -6.00 -14.20 0.66
CA LEU A 204 -5.67 -13.61 1.96
C LEU A 204 -6.62 -14.15 3.03
N ALA A 205 -7.93 -14.00 2.84
CA ALA A 205 -8.96 -14.39 3.81
C ALA A 205 -8.96 -15.87 4.21
N ARG A 206 -8.30 -16.74 3.43
CA ARG A 206 -8.19 -18.18 3.72
C ARG A 206 -6.81 -18.60 4.21
N ALA A 207 -5.82 -17.71 4.16
CA ALA A 207 -4.49 -18.00 4.67
C ALA A 207 -4.49 -18.07 6.20
N ARG A 208 -3.68 -18.97 6.74
CA ARG A 208 -3.38 -19.04 8.17
C ARG A 208 -2.59 -17.81 8.63
N CYS A 209 -1.59 -17.44 7.85
CA CYS A 209 -0.83 -16.20 7.99
C CYS A 209 -0.26 -15.77 6.64
N LEU A 210 0.09 -14.49 6.55
CA LEU A 210 0.91 -13.95 5.47
C LEU A 210 2.36 -13.87 5.94
N TRP A 211 3.27 -14.38 5.11
CA TRP A 211 4.70 -14.18 5.22
C TRP A 211 5.09 -12.91 4.45
N ASN A 212 5.54 -11.88 5.16
CA ASN A 212 6.13 -10.66 4.62
C ASN A 212 7.58 -10.44 5.12
N PRO A 213 8.51 -11.36 4.80
CA PRO A 213 9.91 -11.30 5.21
C PRO A 213 10.72 -10.28 4.41
N ALA A 214 10.30 -9.01 4.40
CA ALA A 214 10.96 -7.97 3.62
C ALA A 214 12.42 -7.79 4.05
N GLU A 215 13.38 -8.01 3.14
CA GLU A 215 14.82 -7.82 3.40
C GLU A 215 15.32 -6.43 2.97
N TRP A 216 14.38 -5.54 2.67
CA TRP A 216 14.61 -4.15 2.30
C TRP A 216 13.81 -3.24 3.22
N ASP A 217 14.15 -1.95 3.23
CA ASP A 217 13.39 -0.95 3.98
C ASP A 217 12.06 -0.67 3.27
N GLU A 218 11.06 -1.49 3.56
CA GLU A 218 9.71 -1.40 3.00
C GLU A 218 9.11 -0.01 3.30
N PRO A 219 8.76 0.80 2.29
CA PRO A 219 8.21 2.15 2.50
C PRO A 219 6.89 2.17 3.27
N PHE A 220 6.08 1.13 3.10
CA PHE A 220 4.82 0.95 3.82
C PHE A 220 4.50 -0.52 4.05
N GLY A 221 4.28 -1.30 2.99
CA GLY A 221 3.88 -2.71 3.10
C GLY A 221 2.38 -2.91 2.92
N LEU A 222 1.84 -2.52 1.76
CA LEU A 222 0.40 -2.64 1.46
C LEU A 222 -0.15 -4.04 1.74
N VAL A 223 0.59 -5.09 1.34
CA VAL A 223 0.19 -6.51 1.52
C VAL A 223 -0.10 -6.86 2.99
N THR A 224 0.59 -6.23 3.95
CA THR A 224 0.33 -6.37 5.38
C THR A 224 -1.06 -5.86 5.74
N VAL A 225 -1.43 -4.66 5.25
CA VAL A 225 -2.76 -4.09 5.48
C VAL A 225 -3.84 -4.93 4.78
N GLU A 226 -3.57 -5.46 3.58
CA GLU A 226 -4.50 -6.35 2.87
C GLU A 226 -4.81 -7.63 3.66
N ALA A 227 -3.77 -8.23 4.25
CA ALA A 227 -3.90 -9.40 5.11
C ALA A 227 -4.73 -9.07 6.34
N PHE A 228 -4.42 -7.97 7.03
CA PHE A 228 -5.17 -7.54 8.21
C PHE A 228 -6.65 -7.27 7.91
N LEU A 229 -6.98 -6.56 6.83
CA LEU A 229 -8.37 -6.34 6.41
C LEU A 229 -9.11 -7.65 6.11
N SER A 230 -8.38 -8.71 5.73
CA SER A 230 -8.91 -10.05 5.49
C SER A 230 -8.99 -10.91 6.76
N GLY A 231 -8.51 -10.42 7.90
CA GLY A 231 -8.41 -11.15 9.16
C GLY A 231 -7.18 -12.06 9.26
N THR A 232 -6.19 -11.88 8.40
CA THR A 232 -5.00 -12.73 8.31
C THR A 232 -3.84 -12.12 9.08
N PRO A 233 -3.29 -12.81 10.09
CA PRO A 233 -2.12 -12.32 10.81
C PRO A 233 -0.86 -12.35 9.93
N VAL A 234 0.11 -11.49 10.25
CA VAL A 234 1.30 -11.29 9.42
C VAL A 234 2.58 -11.60 10.20
N LEU A 235 3.45 -12.40 9.59
CA LEU A 235 4.85 -12.57 9.99
C LEU A 235 5.70 -11.60 9.17
N GLY A 236 6.36 -10.64 9.81
CA GLY A 236 7.15 -9.62 9.13
C GLY A 236 8.55 -9.46 9.72
N THR A 237 9.44 -8.84 8.96
CA THR A 237 10.76 -8.43 9.47
C THR A 237 10.68 -7.09 10.20
N ARG A 238 11.62 -6.79 11.11
CA ARG A 238 11.77 -5.44 11.70
C ARG A 238 12.46 -4.45 10.75
N ARG A 239 11.95 -4.31 9.52
CA ARG A 239 12.54 -3.43 8.50
C ARG A 239 11.53 -2.43 7.93
N GLY A 240 12.02 -1.24 7.61
CA GLY A 240 11.22 -0.16 7.05
C GLY A 240 10.01 0.18 7.93
N ALA A 241 8.85 0.29 7.29
CA ALA A 241 7.57 0.58 7.92
C ALA A 241 6.91 -0.61 8.63
N LEU A 242 7.42 -1.85 8.49
CA LEU A 242 6.75 -3.02 9.05
C LEU A 242 6.55 -2.97 10.58
N PRO A 243 7.51 -2.44 11.38
CA PRO A 243 7.28 -2.20 12.81
C PRO A 243 6.17 -1.21 13.14
N GLU A 244 5.82 -0.31 12.21
CA GLU A 244 4.69 0.62 12.38
C GLU A 244 3.35 -0.05 12.06
N LEU A 245 3.35 -1.12 11.26
CA LEU A 245 2.14 -1.80 10.84
C LEU A 245 1.78 -3.00 11.71
N ILE A 246 2.78 -3.82 12.07
CA ILE A 246 2.57 -5.13 12.68
C ILE A 246 2.68 -5.03 14.21
N THR A 247 1.56 -5.22 14.90
CA THR A 247 1.51 -5.32 16.36
C THR A 247 1.56 -6.77 16.83
N ALA A 248 1.79 -7.00 18.13
CA ALA A 248 1.81 -8.35 18.70
C ALA A 248 0.45 -9.06 18.57
N GLU A 249 -0.66 -8.31 18.60
CA GLU A 249 -2.03 -8.82 18.50
C GLU A 249 -2.41 -9.21 17.07
N ALA A 250 -1.80 -8.57 16.07
CA ALA A 250 -2.09 -8.78 14.65
C ALA A 250 -1.01 -9.62 13.94
N GLY A 251 0.13 -9.90 14.57
CA GLY A 251 1.21 -10.62 13.91
C GLY A 251 2.43 -10.92 14.78
N ALA A 252 3.58 -11.04 14.12
CA ALA A 252 4.88 -11.11 14.77
C ALA A 252 5.94 -10.44 13.90
N LEU A 253 6.89 -9.79 14.57
CA LEU A 253 8.06 -9.18 13.96
C LEU A 253 9.30 -9.99 14.36
N CYS A 254 10.13 -10.33 13.37
CA CYS A 254 11.30 -11.19 13.53
C CYS A 254 12.52 -10.54 12.86
N ASP A 255 13.72 -10.85 13.36
CA ASP A 255 14.98 -10.36 12.81
C ASP A 255 15.68 -11.42 11.96
N THR A 256 15.39 -12.70 12.21
CA THR A 256 15.97 -13.85 11.51
C THR A 256 14.91 -14.81 10.97
N MET A 257 15.31 -15.65 10.01
CA MET A 257 14.43 -16.67 9.42
C MET A 257 13.99 -17.69 10.48
N ASP A 258 14.90 -18.12 11.36
CA ASP A 258 14.61 -19.10 12.42
C ASP A 258 13.59 -18.55 13.43
N GLU A 259 13.73 -17.27 13.82
CA GLU A 259 12.72 -16.60 14.66
C GLU A 259 11.36 -16.55 13.97
N MET A 260 11.31 -16.31 12.66
CA MET A 260 10.07 -16.24 11.91
C MET A 260 9.41 -17.61 11.77
N ILE A 261 10.20 -18.67 11.56
CA ILE A 261 9.74 -20.07 11.60
C ILE A 261 9.16 -20.40 12.97
N ALA A 262 9.86 -20.06 14.05
CA ALA A 262 9.36 -20.27 15.41
C ALA A 262 8.07 -19.47 15.69
N ALA A 263 7.99 -18.23 15.21
CA ALA A 263 6.78 -17.41 15.35
C ALA A 263 5.59 -17.97 14.57
N ALA A 264 5.82 -18.60 13.42
CA ALA A 264 4.79 -19.22 12.59
C ALA A 264 4.03 -20.33 13.33
N GLU A 265 4.69 -21.09 14.21
CA GLU A 265 4.06 -22.15 14.98
C GLU A 265 2.96 -21.62 15.92
N THR A 266 3.12 -20.40 16.44
CA THR A 266 2.14 -19.77 17.35
C THR A 266 1.26 -18.72 16.67
N ILE A 267 1.42 -18.44 15.37
CA ILE A 267 0.72 -17.32 14.71
C ILE A 267 -0.81 -17.50 14.70
N HIS A 268 -1.27 -18.75 14.77
CA HIS A 268 -2.70 -19.12 14.84
C HIS A 268 -3.38 -18.63 16.12
N THR A 269 -2.63 -18.20 17.14
CA THR A 269 -3.20 -17.64 18.38
C THR A 269 -3.66 -16.19 18.22
N ARG A 270 -3.28 -15.51 17.13
CA ARG A 270 -3.70 -14.13 16.85
C ARG A 270 -5.15 -14.13 16.36
N SER A 271 -5.95 -13.20 16.86
CA SER A 271 -7.36 -13.09 16.50
C SER A 271 -7.53 -12.46 15.11
N PRO A 272 -8.29 -13.09 14.19
CA PRO A 272 -8.66 -12.48 12.92
C PRO A 272 -9.40 -11.16 13.10
N GLU A 273 -10.27 -11.07 14.10
CA GLU A 273 -10.98 -9.85 14.47
C GLU A 273 -10.02 -8.76 14.93
N ALA A 274 -9.01 -9.09 15.73
CA ALA A 274 -7.98 -8.14 16.14
C ALA A 274 -7.18 -7.61 14.95
N CYS A 275 -6.81 -8.49 14.01
CA CYS A 275 -6.14 -8.10 12.76
C CYS A 275 -7.00 -7.10 11.97
N ARG A 276 -8.27 -7.44 11.72
CA ARG A 276 -9.17 -6.58 10.95
C ARG A 276 -9.46 -5.26 11.65
N ALA A 277 -9.77 -5.30 12.95
CA ALA A 277 -10.02 -4.10 13.74
C ALA A 277 -8.80 -3.18 13.80
N HIS A 278 -7.58 -3.72 13.83
CA HIS A 278 -6.35 -2.94 13.74
C HIS A 278 -6.27 -2.20 12.39
N ALA A 279 -6.47 -2.89 11.27
CA ALA A 279 -6.46 -2.23 9.96
C ALA A 279 -7.60 -1.23 9.77
N GLU A 280 -8.80 -1.52 10.26
CA GLU A 280 -9.96 -0.62 10.16
C GLU A 280 -9.78 0.65 11.01
N ARG A 281 -9.06 0.57 12.14
CA ARG A 281 -8.73 1.75 12.96
C ARG A 281 -7.67 2.65 12.33
N HIS A 282 -6.67 2.09 11.65
CA HIS A 282 -5.45 2.84 11.32
C HIS A 282 -5.17 2.98 9.82
N PHE A 283 -5.65 2.07 8.99
CA PHE A 283 -5.20 1.93 7.60
C PHE A 283 -6.36 1.85 6.60
N THR A 284 -7.47 2.52 6.90
CA THR A 284 -8.56 2.68 5.93
C THR A 284 -8.31 3.85 5.01
N HIS A 285 -8.90 3.79 3.82
CA HIS A 285 -8.93 4.88 2.86
C HIS A 285 -9.43 6.21 3.46
N ARG A 286 -10.37 6.15 4.42
CA ARG A 286 -10.87 7.33 5.14
C ARG A 286 -9.82 7.91 6.08
N VAL A 287 -9.18 7.08 6.90
CA VAL A 287 -8.09 7.52 7.81
C VAL A 287 -6.92 8.12 7.03
N MET A 288 -6.55 7.50 5.89
CA MET A 288 -5.55 8.06 4.99
C MET A 288 -6.01 9.42 4.43
N ALA A 289 -7.24 9.54 3.95
CA ALA A 289 -7.76 10.79 3.40
C ALA A 289 -7.80 11.91 4.45
N GLU A 290 -8.20 11.62 5.69
CA GLU A 290 -8.13 12.58 6.80
C GLU A 290 -6.69 13.04 7.07
N GLY A 291 -5.71 12.13 6.99
CA GLY A 291 -4.29 12.45 7.07
C GLY A 291 -3.84 13.44 6.01
N TYR A 292 -4.21 13.20 4.76
CA TYR A 292 -3.91 14.12 3.66
C TYR A 292 -4.65 15.45 3.79
N VAL A 293 -5.92 15.45 4.17
CA VAL A 293 -6.72 16.68 4.37
C VAL A 293 -6.08 17.61 5.41
N ARG A 294 -5.55 17.06 6.51
CA ARG A 294 -4.79 17.86 7.49
C ARG A 294 -3.55 18.53 6.87
N ILE A 295 -2.84 17.82 6.00
CA ILE A 295 -1.70 18.38 5.27
C ILE A 295 -2.15 19.44 4.26
N TYR A 296 -3.26 19.20 3.55
CA TYR A 296 -3.80 20.17 2.59
C TYR A 296 -4.13 21.50 3.27
N HIS A 297 -4.82 21.47 4.40
CA HIS A 297 -5.10 22.67 5.18
C HIS A 297 -3.83 23.41 5.59
N ARG A 298 -2.82 22.69 6.10
CA ARG A 298 -1.54 23.29 6.48
C ARG A 298 -0.84 23.99 5.30
N VAL A 299 -0.82 23.35 4.13
CA VAL A 299 -0.22 23.92 2.92
C VAL A 299 -1.00 25.14 2.43
N LEU A 300 -2.32 25.10 2.49
CA LEU A 300 -3.16 26.24 2.12
C LEU A 300 -2.95 27.45 3.04
N GLU A 301 -2.68 27.22 4.33
CA GLU A 301 -2.42 28.27 5.32
C GLU A 301 -0.97 28.80 5.30
N ARG A 302 0.02 27.92 5.11
CA ARG A 302 1.44 28.22 5.32
C ARG A 302 2.30 28.20 4.05
N GLY A 303 1.76 27.72 2.93
CA GLY A 303 2.46 27.55 1.66
C GLY A 303 3.33 26.28 1.55
N ALA A 304 3.50 25.53 2.65
CA ALA A 304 4.27 24.29 2.69
C ALA A 304 3.74 23.31 3.77
N VAL A 305 4.14 22.03 3.67
CA VAL A 305 3.78 20.94 4.60
C VAL A 305 4.43 21.06 5.98
#